data_AF-A0AAQ4EWV3-F1
#
_entry.id   AF-A0AAQ4EWV3-F1
#
_cell.length_a   1.000
_cell.length_b   1.000
_cell.length_c   1.000
_cell.angle_alpha   90.00
_cell.angle_beta   90.00
_cell.angle_gamma   90.00
#
_symmetry.space_group_name_H-M   'P 1'
#
loop_
_entity.id
_entity.type
_entity.pdbx_description
1 polymer ?
#
loop_
_entity_poly.entity_id
_entity_poly.type
_entity_poly.pdbx_seq_one_letter_code
_entity_poly.pdbx_strand_id
1 'polypeptide(L)'
;MVERSSEPRLTSRGGWAVIERCRHPLSVLLLVYTAPAGSSRRAVFRDTLMEEVAAQRFNWTAVFFTGRRPAESNVDVWLDQEVDTTGDLVLFPFEDTFAVMSIKFVAAMRWAAENCPVVQHVVKMDDDVLIQPFQVQFTLSRFCACPW
;
A
#
# COMPACT_ATOMS: atom_id res chain seq x y z
N MET A 1 -13.03 28.73 18.75
CA MET A 1 -12.07 27.67 19.14
C MET A 1 -12.82 26.36 18.98
N VAL A 2 -12.73 25.75 17.79
CA VAL A 2 -13.43 24.50 17.50
C VAL A 2 -12.60 23.39 18.14
N GLU A 3 -13.12 22.79 19.22
CA GLU A 3 -12.56 21.58 19.79
C GLU A 3 -12.48 20.54 18.69
N ARG A 4 -11.24 20.14 18.40
CA ARG A 4 -10.91 19.08 17.46
C ARG A 4 -11.35 17.79 18.14
N SER A 5 -12.62 17.43 18.00
CA SER A 5 -13.14 16.11 18.35
C SER A 5 -12.17 15.09 17.79
N SER A 6 -11.60 14.25 18.66
CA SER A 6 -10.64 13.22 18.30
C SER A 6 -11.21 12.39 17.15
N GLU A 7 -10.76 12.65 15.92
CA GLU A 7 -10.99 11.74 14.81
C GLU A 7 -10.60 10.34 15.29
N PRO A 8 -11.44 9.31 15.09
CA PRO A 8 -10.99 7.94 15.31
C PRO A 8 -9.76 7.76 14.41
N ARG A 9 -8.58 7.68 15.03
CA ARG A 9 -7.36 7.39 14.28
C ARG A 9 -7.65 6.07 13.60
N LEU A 10 -7.70 6.08 12.27
CA LEU A 10 -7.57 4.87 11.45
C LEU A 10 -6.16 4.32 11.72
N THR A 11 -5.96 3.72 12.89
CA THR A 11 -4.67 3.14 13.29
C THR A 11 -4.49 1.88 12.48
N SER A 12 -3.83 2.04 11.35
CA SER A 12 -3.42 0.93 10.50
C SER A 12 -2.24 0.19 11.14
N ARG A 13 -2.22 -1.13 11.02
CA ARG A 13 -1.10 -1.98 11.48
C ARG A 13 -0.25 -2.40 10.28
N GLY A 14 1.08 -2.36 10.42
CA GLY A 14 2.01 -2.86 9.39
C GLY A 14 2.59 -1.78 8.49
N GLY A 15 3.16 -2.20 7.36
CA GLY A 15 3.82 -1.33 6.37
C GLY A 15 5.22 -0.81 6.76
N TRP A 16 5.78 -1.24 7.90
CA TRP A 16 7.04 -0.74 8.45
C TRP A 16 8.25 -0.90 7.52
N ALA A 17 8.29 -1.95 6.69
CA ALA A 17 9.39 -2.17 5.75
C ALA A 17 9.38 -1.12 4.63
N VAL A 18 8.18 -0.70 4.21
CA VAL A 18 8.00 0.35 3.20
C VAL A 18 8.30 1.74 3.78
N ILE A 19 7.92 1.99 5.04
CA ILE A 19 8.29 3.22 5.76
C ILE A 19 9.81 3.41 5.75
N GLU A 20 10.57 2.34 6.01
CA GLU A 20 12.03 2.40 5.98
C GLU A 20 12.57 2.74 4.58
N ARG A 21 11.98 2.16 3.52
CA ARG A 21 12.34 2.50 2.14
C ARG A 21 12.01 3.96 1.79
N CYS A 22 10.94 4.51 2.34
CA CYS A 22 10.53 5.91 2.17
C CYS A 22 11.47 6.93 2.84
N ARG A 23 12.45 6.50 3.65
CA ARG A 23 13.52 7.37 4.14
C ARG A 23 14.50 7.77 3.03
N HIS A 24 14.51 7.02 1.92
CA HIS A 24 15.29 7.34 0.73
C HIS A 24 14.39 7.95 -0.36
N PRO A 25 14.94 8.76 -1.28
CA PRO A 25 14.16 9.34 -2.37
C PRO A 25 13.56 8.27 -3.28
N LEU A 26 12.24 8.08 -3.20
CA LEU A 26 11.47 7.18 -4.06
C LEU A 26 10.78 7.96 -5.18
N SER A 27 10.85 7.43 -6.40
CA SER A 27 10.15 8.01 -7.55
C SER A 27 8.67 7.63 -7.54
N VAL A 28 8.35 6.37 -7.23
CA VAL A 28 6.97 5.86 -7.28
C VAL A 28 6.65 4.99 -6.07
N LEU A 29 5.50 5.25 -5.44
CA LEU A 29 4.88 4.37 -4.45
C LEU A 29 3.64 3.72 -5.05
N LEU A 30 3.63 2.39 -5.14
CA LEU A 30 2.48 1.60 -5.58
C LEU A 30 1.60 1.29 -4.36
N LEU A 31 0.36 1.77 -4.38
CA LEU A 31 -0.68 1.41 -3.41
C LEU A 31 -1.47 0.25 -3.98
N VAL A 32 -1.20 -0.97 -3.50
CA VAL A 32 -1.77 -2.20 -4.05
C VAL A 32 -2.94 -2.67 -3.19
N TYR A 33 -4.13 -2.77 -3.76
CA TYR A 33 -5.29 -3.30 -3.05
C TYR A 33 -5.38 -4.79 -3.18
N THR A 34 -5.54 -5.43 -2.03
CA THR A 34 -5.66 -6.87 -1.95
C THR A 34 -6.78 -7.26 -1.01
N ALA A 35 -7.43 -8.38 -1.33
CA ALA A 35 -8.38 -8.99 -0.43
C ALA A 35 -7.66 -9.67 0.75
N PRO A 36 -8.32 -9.82 1.90
CA PRO A 36 -7.76 -10.54 3.05
C PRO A 36 -7.19 -11.93 2.67
N ALA A 37 -7.94 -12.69 1.87
CA ALA A 37 -7.54 -14.02 1.39
C ALA A 37 -6.59 -14.02 0.18
N GLY A 38 -6.08 -12.86 -0.25
CA GLY A 38 -5.26 -12.68 -1.45
C GLY A 38 -3.76 -13.01 -1.29
N SER A 39 -3.38 -13.87 -0.34
CA SER A 39 -1.96 -14.13 -0.03
C SER A 39 -1.16 -14.65 -1.21
N SER A 40 -1.75 -15.51 -2.05
CA SER A 40 -1.11 -16.03 -3.26
C SER A 40 -0.84 -14.93 -4.29
N ARG A 41 -1.78 -13.98 -4.47
CA ARG A 41 -1.60 -12.83 -5.36
C ARG A 41 -0.51 -11.90 -4.86
N ARG A 42 -0.48 -11.62 -3.55
CA ARG A 42 0.60 -10.85 -2.93
C ARG A 42 1.97 -11.51 -3.14
N ALA A 43 2.07 -12.84 -2.97
CA ALA A 43 3.31 -13.57 -3.22
C ALA A 43 3.79 -13.41 -4.68
N VAL A 44 2.91 -13.63 -5.66
CA VAL A 44 3.25 -13.44 -7.08
C VAL A 44 3.64 -11.99 -7.38
N PHE A 45 2.97 -11.01 -6.78
CA PHE A 45 3.30 -9.60 -6.94
C PHE A 45 4.70 -9.29 -6.37
N ARG A 46 5.05 -9.88 -5.22
CA ARG A 46 6.39 -9.75 -4.61
C ARG A 46 7.47 -10.33 -5.51
N ASP A 47 7.23 -11.49 -6.10
CA ASP A 47 8.16 -12.18 -7.00
C ASP A 47 8.31 -11.52 -8.38
N THR A 48 7.49 -10.50 -8.67
CA THR A 48 7.47 -9.84 -9.99
C THR A 48 7.79 -8.35 -9.90
N LEU A 49 6.85 -7.52 -9.44
CA LEU A 49 6.99 -6.07 -9.45
C LEU A 49 7.82 -5.54 -8.27
N MET A 50 7.89 -6.30 -7.17
CA MET A 50 8.70 -5.96 -6.00
C MET A 50 10.01 -6.73 -5.90
N GLU A 51 10.34 -7.51 -6.93
CA GLU A 51 11.65 -8.16 -7.05
C GLU A 51 12.74 -7.08 -6.96
N GLU A 52 13.81 -7.35 -6.22
CA GLU A 52 14.77 -6.34 -5.79
C GLU A 52 15.43 -5.61 -6.97
N VAL A 53 15.87 -6.35 -7.99
CA VAL A 53 16.52 -5.77 -9.18
C VAL A 53 15.54 -4.88 -9.95
N ALA A 54 14.32 -5.35 -10.17
CA ALA A 54 13.26 -4.55 -10.80
C ALA A 54 12.95 -3.30 -9.97
N ALA A 55 12.76 -3.45 -8.65
CA ALA A 55 12.38 -2.35 -7.78
C ALA A 55 13.43 -1.24 -7.71
N GLN A 56 14.70 -1.61 -7.63
CA GLN A 56 15.82 -0.67 -7.69
C GLN A 56 15.92 -0.01 -9.06
N ARG A 57 15.74 -0.76 -10.15
CA ARG A 57 15.86 -0.24 -11.54
C ARG A 57 14.86 0.88 -11.83
N PHE A 58 13.63 0.76 -11.30
CA PHE A 58 12.54 1.72 -11.49
C PHE A 58 12.38 2.71 -10.32
N ASN A 59 13.21 2.59 -9.28
CA ASN A 59 13.16 3.38 -8.06
C ASN A 59 11.75 3.47 -7.46
N TRP A 60 11.11 2.31 -7.34
CA TRP A 60 9.75 2.20 -6.81
C TRP A 60 9.66 1.23 -5.64
N THR A 61 8.56 1.30 -4.92
CA THR A 61 8.21 0.30 -3.93
C THR A 61 6.69 0.14 -3.89
N ALA A 62 6.21 -0.93 -3.28
CA ALA A 62 4.80 -1.22 -3.16
C ALA A 62 4.42 -1.48 -1.72
N VAL A 63 3.21 -1.07 -1.36
CA VAL A 63 2.57 -1.37 -0.08
C VAL A 63 1.20 -1.97 -0.37
N PHE A 64 0.91 -3.09 0.27
CA PHE A 64 -0.39 -3.74 0.18
C PHE A 64 -1.34 -3.16 1.21
N PHE A 65 -2.59 -2.92 0.82
CA PHE A 65 -3.65 -2.50 1.73
C PHE A 65 -4.76 -3.52 1.76
N THR A 66 -5.18 -3.89 2.96
CA THR A 66 -6.33 -4.78 3.17
C THR A 66 -7.10 -4.39 4.43
N GLY A 67 -8.40 -4.69 4.45
CA GLY A 67 -9.19 -4.68 5.68
C GLY A 67 -9.15 -6.05 6.36
N ARG A 68 -10.04 -6.27 7.30
CA ARG A 68 -10.20 -7.56 8.00
C ARG A 68 -11.34 -8.37 7.41
N ARG A 69 -11.37 -9.66 7.71
CA ARG A 69 -12.58 -10.49 7.59
C ARG A 69 -13.33 -10.48 8.93
N PRO A 70 -14.57 -11.00 8.96
CA PRO A 70 -15.22 -11.31 10.23
C PRO A 70 -14.32 -12.17 11.12
N ALA A 71 -14.34 -11.88 12.44
CA ALA A 71 -13.39 -12.36 13.45
C ALA A 71 -13.29 -13.89 13.62
N GLU A 72 -14.14 -14.67 12.96
CA GLU A 72 -14.18 -16.13 13.03
C GLU A 72 -13.44 -16.81 11.88
N SER A 73 -12.82 -16.05 10.98
CA SER A 73 -12.08 -16.62 9.85
C SER A 73 -10.62 -16.93 10.21
N ASN A 74 -10.14 -18.13 9.88
CA ASN A 74 -8.72 -18.47 9.95
C ASN A 74 -7.85 -17.46 9.15
N VAL A 75 -8.44 -16.79 8.16
CA VAL A 75 -7.78 -15.80 7.29
C VAL A 75 -7.19 -14.63 8.10
N ASP A 76 -7.88 -14.16 9.14
CA ASP A 76 -7.39 -13.03 9.96
C ASP A 76 -6.11 -13.39 10.74
N VAL A 77 -6.00 -14.63 11.23
CA VAL A 77 -4.79 -15.12 11.91
C VAL A 77 -3.60 -15.17 10.95
N TRP A 78 -3.80 -15.70 9.73
CA TRP A 78 -2.76 -15.73 8.71
C TRP A 78 -2.35 -14.33 8.25
N LEU A 79 -3.30 -13.39 8.18
CA LEU A 79 -3.01 -12.00 7.84
C LEU A 79 -2.19 -11.31 8.92
N ASP A 80 -2.55 -11.49 10.19
CA ASP A 80 -1.80 -10.89 11.29
C ASP A 80 -0.34 -11.42 11.30
N GLN A 81 -0.13 -12.70 10.99
CA GLN A 81 1.22 -13.26 10.78
C GLN A 81 1.93 -12.70 9.55
N GLU A 82 1.23 -12.54 8.42
CA GLU A 82 1.83 -11.97 7.21
C GLU A 82 2.28 -10.52 7.45
N VAL A 83 1.45 -9.70 8.11
CA VAL A 83 1.79 -8.31 8.47
C VAL A 83 3.09 -8.23 9.27
N ASP A 84 3.24 -9.13 10.26
CA ASP A 84 4.43 -9.16 11.12
C ASP A 84 5.69 -9.66 10.40
N THR A 85 5.52 -10.53 9.39
CA THR A 85 6.64 -11.18 8.70
C THR A 85 7.14 -10.39 7.50
N THR A 86 6.25 -9.85 6.67
CA THR A 86 6.64 -9.21 5.39
C THR A 86 6.90 -7.71 5.55
N GLY A 87 6.20 -7.06 6.47
CA GLY A 87 6.34 -5.62 6.72
C GLY A 87 5.87 -4.70 5.60
N ASP A 88 5.33 -5.24 4.51
CA ASP A 88 4.83 -4.50 3.34
C ASP A 88 3.29 -4.46 3.25
N LEU A 89 2.61 -5.13 4.19
CA LEU A 89 1.15 -5.19 4.28
C LEU A 89 0.65 -4.24 5.37
N VAL A 90 -0.34 -3.42 5.02
CA VAL A 90 -1.04 -2.50 5.92
C VAL A 90 -2.47 -2.99 6.11
N LEU A 91 -2.81 -3.29 7.36
CA LEU A 91 -4.12 -3.80 7.78
C LEU A 91 -4.93 -2.69 8.43
N PHE A 92 -6.09 -2.37 7.86
CA PHE A 92 -7.03 -1.40 8.40
C PHE A 92 -8.06 -2.05 9.35
N PRO A 93 -8.57 -1.30 10.35
CA PRO A 93 -9.51 -1.83 11.35
C PRO A 93 -10.98 -1.80 10.87
N PHE A 94 -11.25 -2.18 9.62
CA PHE A 94 -12.61 -2.29 9.07
C PHE A 94 -12.76 -3.57 8.26
N GLU A 95 -13.98 -4.08 8.13
CA GLU A 95 -14.27 -5.28 7.33
C GLU A 95 -14.09 -4.98 5.84
N ASP A 96 -13.27 -5.77 5.14
CA ASP A 96 -12.99 -5.60 3.72
C ASP A 96 -14.17 -6.09 2.89
N THR A 97 -14.97 -5.13 2.44
CA THR A 97 -16.09 -5.35 1.53
C THR A 97 -15.98 -4.41 0.33
N PHE A 98 -16.59 -4.77 -0.79
CA PHE A 98 -16.58 -3.92 -1.99
C PHE A 98 -17.16 -2.53 -1.72
N ALA A 99 -18.17 -2.44 -0.85
CA ALA A 99 -18.83 -1.18 -0.50
C ALA A 99 -17.91 -0.19 0.23
N VAL A 100 -16.87 -0.66 0.92
CA VAL A 100 -15.94 0.19 1.69
C VAL A 100 -14.64 0.49 0.93
N MET A 101 -14.55 0.14 -0.36
CA MET A 101 -13.35 0.36 -1.17
C MET A 101 -12.94 1.84 -1.24
N SER A 102 -13.90 2.77 -1.27
CA SER A 102 -13.62 4.21 -1.24
C SER A 102 -12.99 4.64 0.10
N ILE A 103 -13.40 4.04 1.22
CA ILE A 103 -12.80 4.28 2.54
C ILE A 103 -11.36 3.76 2.55
N LYS A 104 -11.13 2.56 1.98
CA LYS A 104 -9.80 1.99 1.78
C LYS A 104 -8.89 2.93 0.98
N PHE A 105 -9.42 3.65 -0.01
CA PHE A 105 -8.69 4.67 -0.75
C PHE A 105 -8.27 5.87 0.05
N VAL A 106 -9.21 6.49 0.76
CA VAL A 106 -8.88 7.63 1.62
C VAL A 106 -7.86 7.21 2.70
N ALA A 107 -8.02 6.02 3.29
CA ALA A 107 -7.11 5.50 4.29
C ALA A 107 -5.70 5.20 3.74
N ALA A 108 -5.61 4.59 2.56
CA ALA A 108 -4.32 4.31 1.91
C ALA A 108 -3.59 5.59 1.49
N MET A 109 -4.31 6.58 0.95
CA MET A 109 -3.74 7.87 0.61
C MET A 109 -3.26 8.64 1.85
N ARG A 110 -4.04 8.62 2.94
CA ARG A 110 -3.62 9.18 4.24
C ARG A 110 -2.35 8.51 4.74
N TRP A 111 -2.29 7.17 4.71
CA TRP A 111 -1.09 6.42 5.09
C TRP A 111 0.13 6.85 4.27
N ALA A 112 -0.01 6.97 2.94
CA ALA A 112 1.07 7.41 2.07
C ALA A 112 1.53 8.84 2.39
N ALA A 113 0.60 9.77 2.64
CA ALA A 113 0.92 11.14 3.00
C ALA A 113 1.65 11.26 4.36
N GLU A 114 1.26 10.43 5.34
CA GLU A 114 1.87 10.44 6.67
C GLU A 114 3.24 9.73 6.71
N ASN A 115 3.43 8.68 5.91
CA ASN A 115 4.59 7.78 6.02
C ASN A 115 5.58 7.87 4.86
N CYS A 116 5.18 8.40 3.72
CA CYS A 116 6.02 8.56 2.53
C CYS A 116 5.86 9.95 1.89
N PRO A 117 6.04 11.05 2.65
CA PRO A 117 5.65 12.40 2.22
C PRO A 117 6.47 12.95 1.04
N VAL A 118 7.66 12.39 0.79
CA VAL A 118 8.60 12.89 -0.23
C VAL A 118 8.55 12.11 -1.55
N VAL A 119 7.63 11.14 -1.69
CA VAL A 119 7.49 10.38 -2.94
C VAL A 119 6.96 11.28 -4.07
N GLN A 120 7.52 11.15 -5.27
CA GLN A 120 7.13 12.00 -6.40
C GLN A 120 5.75 11.63 -6.96
N HIS A 121 5.47 10.32 -7.05
CA HIS A 121 4.24 9.81 -7.62
C HIS A 121 3.66 8.67 -6.77
N VAL A 122 2.34 8.65 -6.67
CA VAL A 122 1.58 7.57 -6.03
C VAL A 122 0.70 6.94 -7.10
N VAL A 123 0.78 5.62 -7.25
CA VAL A 123 -0.02 4.86 -8.22
C VAL A 123 -0.88 3.86 -7.46
N LYS A 124 -2.21 4.02 -7.53
CA LYS A 124 -3.15 3.00 -7.04
C LYS A 124 -3.28 1.87 -8.06
N MET A 125 -3.25 0.64 -7.59
CA MET A 125 -3.55 -0.55 -8.40
C MET A 125 -4.18 -1.67 -7.57
N ASP A 126 -4.72 -2.68 -8.24
CA ASP A 126 -5.27 -3.88 -7.61
C ASP A 126 -4.29 -5.07 -7.75
N ASP A 127 -4.42 -6.08 -6.88
CA ASP A 127 -3.52 -7.24 -6.80
C ASP A 127 -3.66 -8.26 -7.95
N ASP A 128 -4.64 -8.07 -8.84
CA ASP A 128 -4.86 -8.86 -10.05
C ASP A 128 -4.49 -8.11 -11.33
N VAL A 129 -3.74 -7.01 -11.21
CA VAL A 129 -3.21 -6.24 -12.34
C VAL A 129 -1.69 -6.35 -12.37
N LEU A 130 -1.14 -6.69 -13.54
CA LEU A 130 0.29 -6.54 -13.82
C LEU A 130 0.51 -5.37 -14.76
N ILE A 131 1.53 -4.57 -14.45
CA ILE A 131 1.94 -3.40 -15.24
C ILE A 131 3.29 -3.66 -15.88
N GLN A 132 3.54 -3.03 -17.03
CA GLN A 132 4.88 -2.99 -17.62
C GLN A 132 5.64 -1.81 -16.98
N PRO A 133 6.67 -2.07 -16.13
CA PRO A 133 7.30 -1.00 -15.34
C PRO A 133 7.87 0.16 -16.17
N PHE A 134 8.45 -0.17 -17.33
CA PHE A 134 9.01 0.80 -18.26
C PHE A 134 7.95 1.81 -18.76
N GLN A 135 6.75 1.34 -19.10
CA GLN A 135 5.67 2.22 -19.60
C GLN A 135 5.17 3.15 -18.50
N VAL A 136 5.10 2.66 -17.26
CA VAL A 136 4.68 3.45 -16.11
C VAL A 136 5.69 4.57 -15.85
N GLN A 137 6.98 4.23 -15.78
CA GLN A 137 8.03 5.23 -15.57
C GLN A 137 8.10 6.26 -16.71
N PHE A 138 8.00 5.80 -17.96
CA PHE A 138 7.98 6.68 -19.13
C PHE A 138 6.78 7.62 -19.13
N THR A 139 5.61 7.15 -18.70
CA THR A 139 4.40 7.97 -18.62
C THR A 139 4.51 9.00 -17.51
N LEU A 140 4.96 8.59 -16.32
CA LEU A 140 5.07 9.47 -15.16
C LEU A 140 6.12 10.57 -15.34
N SER A 141 7.22 10.31 -16.05
CA SER A 141 8.25 11.33 -16.32
C SER A 141 7.78 12.52 -17.14
N ARG A 142 6.60 12.42 -17.78
CA ARG A 142 5.98 13.50 -18.57
C ARG A 142 5.11 14.42 -17.71
N PHE A 143 4.82 14.02 -16.48
CA PHE A 143 4.14 14.85 -15.50
C PHE A 143 5.17 15.51 -14.59
N CYS A 144 5.06 16.82 -14.35
CA CYS A 144 5.88 17.47 -13.34
C CYS A 144 5.51 16.91 -11.96
N ALA A 145 6.51 16.59 -11.15
CA ALA A 145 6.29 16.35 -9.72
C ALA A 145 5.69 17.63 -9.11
N CYS A 146 4.48 17.53 -8.53
CA CYS A 146 3.90 18.67 -7.83
C CYS A 146 4.77 18.96 -6.60
N PRO A 147 5.30 20.19 -6.44
CA PRO A 147 5.89 20.60 -5.19
C PRO A 147 4.72 20.81 -4.22
N TRP A 148 4.45 19.82 -3.37
CA TRP A 148 3.48 19.94 -2.29
C TRP A 148 4.01 20.89 -1.21
#